data_AF-A0A929CBR4-F1
#
_entry.id   AF-A0A929CBR4-F1
#
_cell.length_a   1.000
_cell.length_b   1.000
_cell.length_c   1.000
_cell.angle_alpha   90.00
_cell.angle_beta   90.00
_cell.angle_gamma   90.00
#
_symmetry.space_group_name_H-M   'P 1'
#
loop_
_entity.id
_entity.type
_entity.pdbx_description
1 polymer ?
#
loop_
_entity_poly.entity_id
_entity_poly.type
_entity_poly.pdbx_seq_one_letter_code
_entity_poly.pdbx_strand_id
1 'polypeptide(L)'
;MKIAIIGYGRMGREIEKMALDHGHEITAIIDNETDWDNKRDVISGADVAIEFSMPAIAVKNIRRCFEAGLPVVSGTTGWTDSFEEI
;
A
#
# COMPACT_ATOMS: atom_id res chain seq x y z
N MET A 1 -7.93 3.03 12.41
CA MET A 1 -8.33 2.75 11.02
C MET A 1 -7.74 1.40 10.62
N LYS A 2 -8.29 0.79 9.59
CA LYS A 2 -7.77 -0.41 8.93
C LYS A 2 -6.83 0.00 7.80
N ILE A 3 -5.58 -0.44 7.86
CA ILE A 3 -4.51 -0.01 6.96
C ILE A 3 -3.96 -1.22 6.20
N ALA A 4 -3.87 -1.10 4.89
CA ALA A 4 -3.08 -2.00 4.05
C ALA A 4 -1.70 -1.37 3.79
N ILE A 5 -0.64 -2.14 3.92
CA ILE A 5 0.74 -1.71 3.63
C ILE A 5 1.19 -2.31 2.31
N ILE A 6 1.60 -1.47 1.36
CA ILE A 6 2.11 -1.89 0.06
C ILE A 6 3.60 -1.57 0.00
N GLY A 7 4.42 -2.61 -0.12
CA GLY A 7 5.87 -2.57 0.07
C GLY A 7 6.25 -2.74 1.54
N TYR A 8 6.98 -3.81 1.87
CA TYR A 8 7.31 -4.19 3.24
C TYR A 8 8.83 -4.24 3.49
N GLY A 9 9.53 -3.27 2.89
CA GLY A 9 10.93 -2.94 3.20
C GLY A 9 11.07 -2.22 4.55
N ARG A 10 12.10 -1.39 4.69
CA ARG A 10 12.35 -0.63 5.93
C ARG A 10 11.17 0.27 6.31
N MET A 11 10.67 1.06 5.37
CA MET A 11 9.57 2.00 5.64
C MET A 11 8.27 1.27 5.99
N GLY A 12 7.91 0.20 5.27
CA GLY A 12 6.70 -0.58 5.57
C GLY A 12 6.66 -1.13 7.00
N ARG A 13 7.81 -1.58 7.54
CA ARG A 13 7.92 -2.04 8.93
C ARG A 13 7.78 -0.92 9.97
N GLU A 14 8.36 0.24 9.69
CA GLU A 14 8.19 1.42 10.57
C GLU A 14 6.74 1.93 10.55
N ILE A 15 6.09 1.88 9.38
CA ILE A 15 4.67 2.22 9.24
C ILE A 15 3.79 1.26 10.03
N GLU A 16 4.00 -0.05 9.92
CA GLU A 16 3.29 -1.05 10.73
C GLU A 16 3.43 -0.75 12.21
N LYS A 17 4.68 -0.59 12.69
CA LYS A 17 4.95 -0.31 14.09
C LYS A 17 4.22 0.96 14.56
N MET A 18 4.37 2.06 13.82
CA MET A 18 3.72 3.32 14.17
C MET A 18 2.19 3.19 14.14
N ALA A 19 1.62 2.54 13.12
CA ALA A 19 0.18 2.34 13.01
C ALA A 19 -0.38 1.57 14.22
N LEU A 20 0.28 0.47 14.61
CA LEU A 20 -0.09 -0.32 15.78
C LEU A 20 0.05 0.49 17.08
N ASP A 21 1.13 1.25 17.23
CA ASP A 21 1.36 2.12 18.40
C ASP A 21 0.25 3.19 18.55
N HIS A 22 -0.37 3.62 17.44
CA HIS A 22 -1.49 4.57 17.42
C HIS A 22 -2.88 3.88 17.44
N GLY A 23 -2.94 2.57 17.65
CA GLY A 23 -4.19 1.82 17.76
C GLY A 23 -4.91 1.60 16.42
N HIS A 24 -4.18 1.61 15.30
CA HIS A 24 -4.69 1.20 14.01
C HIS A 24 -4.49 -0.31 13.79
N GLU A 25 -5.24 -0.88 12.85
CA GLU A 25 -5.20 -2.31 12.50
C GLU A 25 -4.50 -2.46 11.15
N ILE A 26 -3.56 -3.40 11.03
CA ILE A 26 -2.98 -3.78 9.74
C ILE A 26 -3.80 -4.94 9.17
N THR A 27 -4.54 -4.67 8.09
CA THR A 27 -5.38 -5.69 7.46
C THR A 27 -4.57 -6.53 6.48
N ALA A 28 -3.67 -5.92 5.73
CA ALA A 28 -2.86 -6.61 4.74
C ALA A 28 -1.45 -6.01 4.64
N ILE A 29 -0.49 -6.87 4.33
CA ILE A 29 0.86 -6.51 3.92
C ILE A 29 1.08 -7.15 2.55
N ILE A 30 1.43 -6.32 1.57
CA ILE A 30 1.64 -6.70 0.18
C ILE A 30 3.08 -6.35 -0.21
N ASP A 31 3.92 -7.35 -0.46
CA ASP A 31 5.33 -7.13 -0.80
C ASP A 31 5.71 -7.69 -2.18
N ASN A 32 4.87 -8.57 -2.75
CA ASN A 32 5.08 -9.16 -4.07
C ASN A 32 3.76 -9.41 -4.81
N GLU A 33 3.85 -9.86 -6.06
CA GLU A 33 2.68 -10.15 -6.90
C GLU A 33 1.77 -11.23 -6.32
N THR A 34 2.34 -12.27 -5.74
CA THR A 34 1.58 -13.38 -5.13
C THR A 34 0.75 -12.89 -3.94
N ASP A 35 1.20 -11.86 -3.23
CA ASP A 35 0.43 -11.26 -2.14
C ASP A 35 -0.83 -10.56 -2.65
N TRP A 36 -0.75 -9.87 -3.78
CA TRP A 36 -1.90 -9.22 -4.42
C TRP A 36 -2.99 -10.23 -4.77
N ASP A 37 -2.61 -11.39 -5.32
CA ASP A 37 -3.55 -12.42 -5.71
C ASP A 37 -4.19 -13.11 -4.50
N ASN A 38 -3.40 -13.37 -3.45
CA ASN A 38 -3.85 -14.12 -2.27
C ASN A 38 -4.63 -13.27 -1.25
N LYS A 39 -4.48 -11.95 -1.26
CA LYS A 39 -5.04 -11.05 -0.23
C LYS A 39 -6.10 -10.10 -0.77
N ARG A 40 -6.63 -10.35 -1.96
CA ARG A 40 -7.58 -9.48 -2.66
C ARG A 40 -8.80 -9.10 -1.80
N ASP A 41 -9.36 -10.07 -1.07
CA ASP A 41 -10.54 -9.87 -0.19
C ASP A 41 -10.21 -9.11 1.10
N VAL A 42 -8.93 -9.00 1.46
CA VAL A 42 -8.48 -8.35 2.70
C VAL A 42 -8.12 -6.88 2.43
N ILE A 43 -7.71 -6.56 1.19
CA ILE A 43 -7.44 -5.20 0.72
C ILE A 43 -8.74 -4.38 0.66
N SER A 44 -9.85 -4.98 0.24
CA SER A 44 -11.16 -4.31 0.21
C SER A 44 -11.71 -3.95 1.60
N GLY A 45 -11.21 -4.60 2.66
CA GLY A 45 -11.58 -4.30 4.05
C GLY A 45 -10.76 -3.20 4.70
N ALA A 46 -9.76 -2.64 4.01
CA ALA A 46 -8.96 -1.53 4.51
C ALA A 46 -9.65 -0.17 4.28
N ASP A 47 -9.39 0.79 5.15
CA ASP A 47 -9.82 2.18 4.98
C ASP A 47 -8.85 2.94 4.04
N VAL A 48 -7.57 2.57 4.05
CA VAL A 48 -6.50 3.22 3.26
C VAL A 48 -5.33 2.27 2.99
N ALA A 49 -4.68 2.43 1.84
CA ALA A 49 -3.39 1.82 1.53
C ALA A 49 -2.25 2.84 1.75
N ILE A 50 -1.18 2.42 2.43
CA ILE A 50 0.06 3.18 2.51
C ILE A 50 1.11 2.50 1.63
N GLU A 51 1.56 3.20 0.60
CA GLU A 51 2.42 2.67 -0.47
C GLU A 51 3.84 3.23 -0.34
N PHE A 52 4.80 2.33 -0.06
CA PHE A 52 6.24 2.59 0.01
C PHE A 52 6.99 1.42 -0.62
N SER A 53 7.08 1.42 -1.95
CA SER A 53 7.75 0.39 -2.73
C SER A 53 8.93 0.95 -3.54
N MET A 54 9.21 0.40 -4.72
CA MET A 54 10.23 0.90 -5.64
C MET A 54 9.58 1.81 -6.70
N PRO A 55 10.29 2.86 -7.18
CA PRO A 55 9.73 3.79 -8.16
C PRO A 55 9.16 3.10 -9.40
N ALA A 56 9.86 2.06 -9.89
CA ALA A 56 9.48 1.30 -11.09
C ALA A 56 8.15 0.52 -10.96
N ILE A 57 7.64 0.31 -9.75
CA ILE A 57 6.40 -0.45 -9.50
C ILE A 57 5.33 0.36 -8.76
N ALA A 58 5.64 1.57 -8.30
CA ALA A 58 4.71 2.42 -7.54
C ALA A 58 3.39 2.66 -8.29
N VAL A 59 3.47 3.09 -9.55
CA VAL A 59 2.29 3.33 -10.42
C VAL A 59 1.40 2.08 -10.53
N LYS A 60 2.01 0.90 -10.71
CA LYS A 60 1.28 -0.38 -10.80
C LYS A 60 0.56 -0.69 -9.47
N ASN A 61 1.24 -0.51 -8.35
CA ASN A 61 0.68 -0.74 -7.02
C ASN A 61 -0.47 0.22 -6.71
N ILE A 62 -0.32 1.50 -7.06
CA ILE A 62 -1.36 2.53 -6.90
C ILE A 62 -2.60 2.15 -7.70
N ARG A 63 -2.45 1.81 -8.99
CA ARG A 63 -3.58 1.39 -9.84
C ARG A 63 -4.30 0.16 -9.30
N ARG A 64 -3.56 -0.82 -8.76
CA ARG A 64 -4.19 -1.99 -8.11
C ARG A 64 -5.00 -1.65 -6.86
N CYS A 65 -4.54 -0.68 -6.07
CA CYS A 65 -5.35 -0.18 -4.95
C CYS A 65 -6.64 0.48 -5.46
N PHE A 66 -6.57 1.27 -6.54
CA PHE A 66 -7.75 1.91 -7.13
C PHE A 66 -8.73 0.89 -7.70
N GLU A 67 -8.24 -0.17 -8.36
CA GLU A 67 -9.07 -1.30 -8.82
C GLU A 67 -9.78 -2.00 -7.65
N ALA A 68 -9.19 -1.97 -6.45
CA ALA A 68 -9.80 -2.47 -5.22
C ALA A 68 -10.69 -1.44 -4.50
N GLY A 69 -10.86 -0.23 -5.06
CA GLY A 69 -11.64 0.86 -4.45
C GLY A 69 -11.00 1.46 -3.21
N LEU A 70 -9.69 1.27 -3.00
CA LEU A 70 -8.98 1.66 -1.79
C LEU A 70 -8.23 2.99 -2.01
N PRO A 71 -8.48 4.04 -1.18
CA PRO A 71 -7.68 5.26 -1.20
C PRO A 71 -6.21 4.98 -0.91
N VAL A 72 -5.30 5.73 -1.55
CA VAL A 72 -3.85 5.48 -1.44
C VAL A 72 -3.11 6.72 -0.97
N VAL A 73 -2.21 6.53 -0.01
CA VAL A 73 -1.15 7.48 0.34
C VAL A 73 0.17 6.87 -0.12
N SER A 74 0.77 7.43 -1.17
CA SER A 74 2.09 7.00 -1.64
C SER A 74 3.18 7.90 -1.09
N GLY A 75 4.20 7.30 -0.49
CA GLY A 75 5.44 7.96 -0.11
C GLY A 75 6.67 7.46 -0.88
N THR A 76 6.47 6.59 -1.87
CA THR A 76 7.54 6.24 -2.82
C THR A 76 7.98 7.50 -3.57
N THR A 77 9.28 7.66 -3.78
CA THR A 77 9.84 8.78 -4.55
C THR A 77 10.21 8.33 -5.96
N GLY A 78 10.48 9.26 -6.89
CA GLY A 78 11.01 8.94 -8.22
C GLY A 78 10.01 8.33 -9.23
N TRP A 79 8.70 8.36 -8.94
CA TRP A 79 7.63 7.95 -9.87
C TRP A 79 6.70 9.10 -10.30
N THR A 80 6.92 10.31 -9.76
CA THR A 80 6.03 11.48 -9.91
C THR A 80 5.92 12.02 -11.33
N ASP A 81 6.83 11.64 -12.23
CA ASP A 81 6.71 11.98 -13.65
C ASP A 81 5.45 11.37 -14.28
N SER A 82 4.94 10.27 -13.71
CA SER A 82 3.67 9.63 -14.09
C SER A 82 2.48 10.11 -13.25
N PHE A 83 2.60 11.20 -12.48
CA PHE A 83 1.52 11.67 -11.61
C PHE A 83 0.26 12.08 -12.40
N GLU A 84 0.40 12.62 -13.60
CA GLU A 84 -0.75 12.97 -14.46
C GLU A 84 -1.52 11.74 -14.99
N GLU A 85 -0.95 10.53 -14.88
CA GLU A 85 -1.58 9.29 -15.31
C GLU A 85 -2.39 8.58 -14.20
N ILE A 86 -2.46 9.18 -13.02
CA ILE A 86 -3.09 8.68 -11.78
C ILE A 86 -4.34 9.52 -11.49
#